data_AF-A0A7C1P673-F1
#
_entry.id   AF-A0A7C1P673-F1
#
_cell.length_a   1.000
_cell.length_b   1.000
_cell.length_c   1.000
_cell.angle_alpha   90.00
_cell.angle_beta   90.00
_cell.angle_gamma   90.00
#
_symmetry.space_group_name_H-M   'P 1'
#
loop_
_entity.id
_entity.type
_entity.pdbx_description
1 polymer ?
#
loop_
_entity_poly.entity_id
_entity_poly.type
_entity_poly.pdbx_seq_one_letter_code
_entity_poly.pdbx_strand_id
1 'polypeptide(L)'
;MADVSPFGICQHGDVRRHRRQHVSEHAVAVAAQRLEEGQVGLVATHQVAGGLDHAAQEGCRFHRRHLRWIRIEAHAQVRAVAGGGTPPLVHERHRAILGGHLAGIVHRTPGLRGSPLCRHTDAVSPGRERCYARHVRIDVVLLPALGNEPFAGVCVVVDALRATSTIATLIARGVAEVVVTATVDEARALKAERLPAHLLCGEEGGLPPEGFDYGNSPAEFSQLDLRDRRVILTTSNGTRALARAADASLVFTGSLLNRTTAAHVALGEALRRGLDVALLCAGTDYGRAFSLEDTAVCGAVIERMVAGHEGPLTELALTDSAMAAYRLWRSYTSPRLLLGESTHGQALARLGLAADLDFCAQLDVYPVAPRLHRGADGSLVIRAT
;
A
#
# COMPACT_ATOMS: atom_id res chain seq x y z
N MET A 1 58.07 26.04 -42.85
CA MET A 1 57.32 25.60 -44.05
C MET A 1 57.20 24.09 -43.96
N ALA A 2 56.02 23.60 -43.62
CA ALA A 2 55.67 22.20 -43.82
C ALA A 2 54.22 22.18 -44.29
N ASP A 3 54.05 21.52 -45.41
CA ASP A 3 52.85 21.36 -46.21
C ASP A 3 52.38 19.89 -46.08
N VAL A 4 51.07 19.69 -46.31
CA VAL A 4 50.36 18.46 -46.71
C VAL A 4 50.20 17.24 -45.77
N SER A 5 48.97 17.10 -45.22
CA SER A 5 48.05 15.91 -45.20
C SER A 5 48.35 14.64 -44.36
N PRO A 6 47.33 13.77 -44.05
CA PRO A 6 45.94 13.76 -44.51
C PRO A 6 44.83 13.72 -43.43
N PHE A 7 43.63 14.01 -43.93
CA PHE A 7 42.31 13.70 -43.37
C PHE A 7 42.24 12.33 -42.67
N GLY A 8 41.94 12.34 -41.38
CA GLY A 8 41.32 11.24 -40.65
C GLY A 8 39.85 11.56 -40.40
N ILE A 9 38.96 10.84 -41.08
CA ILE A 9 37.52 10.89 -40.87
C ILE A 9 37.23 10.26 -39.49
N CYS A 10 36.80 11.05 -38.51
CA CYS A 10 36.12 10.53 -37.32
C CYS A 10 34.66 10.95 -37.33
N GLN A 11 33.79 9.94 -37.26
CA GLN A 11 32.35 10.02 -37.46
C GLN A 11 31.68 10.93 -36.41
N HIS A 12 30.60 11.62 -36.81
CA HIS A 12 29.74 12.48 -35.99
C HIS A 12 29.11 11.83 -34.72
N GLY A 13 29.49 10.60 -34.36
CA GLY A 13 29.06 9.88 -33.15
C GLY A 13 29.87 10.19 -31.88
N ASP A 14 31.12 10.62 -31.97
CA ASP A 14 32.02 10.67 -30.80
C ASP A 14 31.95 11.96 -29.97
N VAL A 15 31.56 13.09 -30.57
CA VAL A 15 31.43 14.37 -29.84
C VAL A 15 30.27 14.35 -28.83
N ARG A 16 29.23 13.56 -29.10
CA ARG A 16 28.09 13.38 -28.17
C ARG A 16 28.40 12.41 -27.01
N ARG A 17 29.33 11.46 -27.19
CA ARG A 17 29.78 10.56 -26.12
C ARG A 17 30.69 11.29 -25.14
N HIS A 18 31.69 12.03 -25.63
CA HIS A 18 32.63 12.76 -24.77
C HIS A 18 31.96 13.86 -23.92
N ARG A 19 30.95 14.57 -24.45
CA ARG A 19 30.16 15.55 -23.68
C ARG A 19 29.24 14.92 -22.63
N ARG A 20 28.72 13.72 -22.86
CA ARG A 20 27.92 12.98 -21.85
C ARG A 20 28.79 12.44 -20.72
N GLN A 21 30.03 12.03 -21.04
CA GLN A 21 30.98 11.52 -20.06
C GLN A 21 31.48 12.63 -19.11
N HIS A 22 31.83 13.81 -19.64
CA HIS A 22 32.26 14.94 -18.81
C HIS A 22 31.17 15.50 -17.88
N VAL A 23 29.92 15.52 -18.33
CA VAL A 23 28.77 15.89 -17.49
C VAL A 23 28.53 14.84 -16.41
N SER A 24 28.76 13.55 -16.70
CA SER A 24 28.66 12.48 -15.71
C SER A 24 29.76 12.53 -14.64
N GLU A 25 30.99 12.88 -15.02
CA GLU A 25 32.11 12.96 -14.07
C GLU A 25 32.02 14.20 -13.16
N HIS A 26 31.56 15.35 -13.67
CA HIS A 26 31.36 16.54 -12.83
C HIS A 26 30.12 16.44 -11.92
N ALA A 27 29.08 15.72 -12.34
CA ALA A 27 27.89 15.49 -11.49
C ALA A 27 28.19 14.53 -10.32
N VAL A 28 29.15 13.60 -10.49
CA VAL A 28 29.58 12.68 -9.42
C VAL A 28 30.43 13.40 -8.37
N ALA A 29 31.22 14.41 -8.74
CA ALA A 29 32.09 15.12 -7.81
C ALA A 29 31.35 16.03 -6.81
N VAL A 30 30.18 16.59 -7.19
CA VAL A 30 29.45 17.56 -6.35
C VAL A 30 28.60 16.88 -5.26
N ALA A 31 28.32 15.58 -5.37
CA ALA A 31 27.45 14.85 -4.44
C ALA A 31 28.19 13.90 -3.49
N ALA A 32 29.52 13.97 -3.41
CA ALA A 32 30.30 13.14 -2.50
C ALA A 32 30.54 13.80 -1.12
N GLN A 33 29.52 14.45 -0.55
CA GLN A 33 29.45 14.54 0.92
C GLN A 33 28.68 13.31 1.43
N ARG A 34 29.45 12.22 1.55
CA ARG A 34 29.23 10.98 2.32
C ARG A 34 27.77 10.65 2.66
N LEU A 35 27.10 9.96 1.73
CA LEU A 35 25.99 9.08 2.09
C LEU A 35 26.56 7.68 2.38
N GLU A 36 26.17 7.10 3.51
CA GLU A 36 26.55 5.72 3.86
C GLU A 36 25.65 4.71 3.15
N GLU A 37 26.11 3.46 3.09
CA GLU A 37 25.44 2.36 2.40
C GLU A 37 23.99 2.19 2.88
N GLY A 38 23.03 2.22 1.95
CA GLY A 38 21.60 2.08 2.22
C GLY A 38 20.80 3.38 2.43
N GLN A 39 21.42 4.56 2.36
CA GLN A 39 20.69 5.84 2.48
C GLN A 39 20.11 6.35 1.15
N VAL A 40 18.93 6.98 1.23
CA VAL A 40 18.31 7.73 0.13
C VAL A 40 18.36 9.22 0.48
N GLY A 41 19.07 10.01 -0.33
CA GLY A 41 19.13 11.47 -0.19
C GLY A 41 18.23 12.20 -1.20
N LEU A 42 17.55 13.26 -0.75
CA LEU A 42 16.87 14.22 -1.62
C LEU A 42 17.74 15.48 -1.74
N VAL A 43 18.18 15.81 -2.95
CA VAL A 43 18.94 17.05 -3.21
C VAL A 43 17.99 18.08 -3.81
N ALA A 44 17.98 19.28 -3.22
CA ALA A 44 17.14 20.36 -3.74
C ALA A 44 17.69 20.87 -5.09
N THR A 45 16.81 21.19 -6.03
CA THR A 45 17.17 21.59 -7.41
C THR A 45 18.12 22.79 -7.50
N HIS A 46 18.18 23.64 -6.47
CA HIS A 46 19.12 24.77 -6.42
C HIS A 46 20.55 24.36 -6.03
N GLN A 47 20.76 23.23 -5.35
CA GLN A 47 22.10 22.70 -5.05
C GLN A 47 22.77 22.08 -6.27
N VAL A 48 21.99 21.77 -7.31
CA VAL A 48 22.48 21.32 -8.63
C VAL A 48 22.75 22.51 -9.57
N ALA A 49 22.33 23.73 -9.20
CA ALA A 49 22.38 24.90 -10.08
C ALA A 49 23.75 25.60 -10.11
N GLY A 50 24.71 25.24 -9.25
CA GLY A 50 26.04 25.87 -9.18
C GLY A 50 26.95 25.64 -10.39
N GLY A 51 26.54 24.84 -11.39
CA GLY A 51 27.33 24.59 -12.60
C GLY A 51 26.83 25.28 -13.87
N LEU A 52 25.74 26.05 -13.82
CA LEU A 52 25.06 26.56 -15.01
C LEU A 52 25.32 28.04 -15.34
N ASP A 53 26.12 28.75 -14.54
CA ASP A 53 26.44 30.16 -14.83
C ASP A 53 27.47 30.33 -15.97
N HIS A 54 28.17 29.28 -16.36
CA HIS A 54 29.07 29.33 -17.53
C HIS A 54 28.37 29.20 -18.89
N ALA A 55 27.12 28.73 -18.94
CA ALA A 55 26.40 28.50 -20.19
C ALA A 55 25.53 29.69 -20.65
N ALA A 56 25.36 30.72 -19.82
CA ALA A 56 24.56 31.90 -20.14
C ALA A 56 25.29 32.91 -21.07
N GLN A 57 26.60 32.74 -21.31
CA GLN A 57 27.38 33.64 -22.18
C GLN A 57 27.28 33.33 -23.69
N GLU A 58 26.57 32.28 -24.12
CA GLU A 58 26.39 31.92 -25.54
C GLU A 58 24.93 32.01 -26.04
N GLY A 59 24.14 32.94 -25.51
CA GLY A 59 22.91 33.41 -26.18
C GLY A 59 21.70 32.46 -26.21
N CYS A 60 21.67 31.39 -25.41
CA CYS A 60 20.53 30.47 -25.37
C CYS A 60 19.48 30.89 -24.32
N ARG A 61 18.24 31.19 -24.74
CA ARG A 61 17.08 31.36 -23.84
C ARG A 61 16.49 30.00 -23.48
N PHE A 62 16.54 29.62 -22.20
CA PHE A 62 15.83 28.45 -21.69
C PHE A 62 14.46 28.83 -21.12
N HIS A 63 13.40 28.18 -21.59
CA HIS A 63 12.09 28.24 -20.93
C HIS A 63 12.02 27.21 -19.80
N ARG A 64 12.08 27.69 -18.55
CA ARG A 64 11.83 26.89 -17.35
C ARG A 64 10.37 26.42 -17.32
N ARG A 65 10.08 25.19 -17.73
CA ARG A 65 8.91 24.45 -17.25
C ARG A 65 9.23 22.98 -16.98
N HIS A 66 9.12 22.64 -15.69
CA HIS A 66 8.85 21.33 -15.10
C HIS A 66 9.83 20.16 -15.30
N LEU A 67 10.93 20.17 -14.54
CA LEU A 67 11.56 18.94 -14.05
C LEU A 67 11.66 19.07 -12.53
N ARG A 68 10.95 18.22 -11.78
CA ARG A 68 10.85 18.37 -10.32
C ARG A 68 11.76 17.43 -9.52
N TRP A 69 12.11 16.21 -9.95
CA TRP A 69 13.07 15.34 -9.22
C TRP A 69 13.73 14.28 -10.12
N ILE A 70 14.89 13.75 -9.68
CA ILE A 70 15.57 12.57 -10.27
C ILE A 70 15.76 11.55 -9.14
N ARG A 71 15.41 10.28 -9.39
CA ARG A 71 15.64 9.16 -8.46
C ARG A 71 16.86 8.37 -8.94
N ILE A 72 17.80 8.12 -8.04
CA ILE A 72 18.99 7.28 -8.28
C ILE A 72 18.91 6.10 -7.29
N GLU A 73 18.98 4.88 -7.80
CA GLU A 73 19.08 3.68 -6.97
C GLU A 73 20.44 3.01 -7.24
N ALA A 74 21.22 2.78 -6.19
CA ALA A 74 22.42 1.98 -6.24
C ALA A 74 22.07 0.56 -5.79
N HIS A 75 22.30 -0.44 -6.65
CA HIS A 75 22.29 -1.84 -6.26
C HIS A 75 23.74 -2.31 -6.14
N ALA A 76 24.13 -2.82 -4.99
CA ALA A 76 25.34 -3.63 -4.83
C ALA A 76 24.95 -4.99 -4.27
N GLN A 77 25.32 -6.08 -4.95
CA GLN A 77 25.26 -7.43 -4.39
C GLN A 77 26.60 -7.75 -3.73
N VAL A 78 26.56 -8.23 -2.49
CA VAL A 78 27.75 -8.70 -1.76
C VAL A 78 28.21 -10.04 -2.32
N ARG A 79 29.45 -10.11 -2.83
CA ARG A 79 30.21 -11.37 -2.95
C ARG A 79 31.26 -11.42 -1.85
N ALA A 80 31.16 -12.41 -0.97
CA ALA A 80 32.23 -12.71 -0.01
C ALA A 80 33.43 -13.29 -0.77
N VAL A 81 34.62 -12.73 -0.55
CA VAL A 81 35.91 -13.33 -0.95
C VAL A 81 36.81 -13.37 0.27
N ALA A 82 37.20 -14.57 0.67
CA ALA A 82 38.21 -14.82 1.68
C ALA A 82 39.62 -14.63 1.07
N GLY A 83 40.50 -13.97 1.80
CA GLY A 83 41.95 -13.99 1.55
C GLY A 83 42.47 -12.92 0.59
N GLY A 84 43.48 -12.18 1.05
CA GLY A 84 44.12 -11.03 0.41
C GLY A 84 44.35 -11.14 -1.09
N GLY A 85 43.68 -10.27 -1.84
CA GLY A 85 43.91 -10.00 -3.26
C GLY A 85 42.86 -9.01 -3.77
N THR A 86 43.30 -7.95 -4.44
CA THR A 86 42.44 -6.94 -5.07
C THR A 86 41.61 -7.60 -6.20
N PRO A 87 40.26 -7.54 -6.19
CA PRO A 87 39.46 -8.14 -7.26
C PRO A 87 39.47 -7.26 -8.51
N PRO A 88 39.29 -7.83 -9.73
CA PRO A 88 39.19 -7.05 -10.95
C PRO A 88 37.86 -6.28 -11.01
N LEU A 89 37.91 -5.04 -11.53
CA LEU A 89 36.74 -4.22 -11.86
C LEU A 89 35.89 -4.93 -12.92
N VAL A 90 34.71 -5.41 -12.52
CA VAL A 90 33.67 -5.86 -13.45
C VAL A 90 32.82 -4.63 -13.82
N HIS A 91 32.80 -4.26 -15.10
CA HIS A 91 31.91 -3.22 -15.61
C HIS A 91 30.45 -3.71 -15.64
N GLU A 92 29.62 -3.29 -14.68
CA GLU A 92 28.17 -3.40 -14.79
C GLU A 92 27.56 -2.07 -15.27
N ARG A 93 26.63 -2.17 -16.24
CA ARG A 93 26.00 -1.03 -16.90
C ARG A 93 24.93 -0.42 -15.99
N HIS A 94 25.16 0.79 -15.49
CA HIS A 94 24.10 1.57 -14.84
C HIS A 94 22.97 1.89 -15.84
N ARG A 95 21.72 1.58 -15.47
CA ARG A 95 20.53 1.87 -16.29
C ARG A 95 19.77 3.04 -15.66
N ALA A 96 19.87 4.23 -16.25
CA ALA A 96 19.05 5.38 -15.88
C ALA A 96 17.65 5.23 -16.50
N ILE A 97 16.59 5.22 -15.69
CA ILE A 97 15.20 5.22 -16.17
C ILE A 97 14.69 6.66 -16.06
N LEU A 98 14.52 7.32 -17.21
CA LEU A 98 13.85 8.62 -17.34
C LEU A 98 12.34 8.39 -17.55
N GLY A 99 11.52 8.66 -16.55
CA GLY A 99 10.06 8.63 -16.67
C GLY A 99 9.52 9.95 -17.20
N GLY A 100 9.15 10.01 -18.48
CA GLY A 100 8.41 11.11 -19.09
C GLY A 100 7.54 10.58 -20.23
N HIS A 101 6.28 11.02 -20.29
CA HIS A 101 5.27 10.62 -21.27
C HIS A 101 5.81 10.53 -22.71
N LEU A 102 5.71 9.36 -23.33
CA LEU A 102 5.81 9.20 -24.79
C LEU A 102 4.41 9.31 -25.40
N ALA A 103 4.02 10.53 -25.78
CA ALA A 103 3.05 10.69 -26.86
C ALA A 103 3.69 10.17 -28.15
N GLY A 104 3.02 9.25 -28.83
CA GLY A 104 3.56 8.49 -29.95
C GLY A 104 4.05 9.39 -31.10
N ILE A 105 5.29 9.15 -31.53
CA ILE A 105 5.82 9.64 -32.80
C ILE A 105 5.72 8.48 -33.80
N VAL A 106 4.77 8.57 -34.72
CA VAL A 106 4.65 7.67 -35.87
C VAL A 106 5.79 8.02 -36.85
N HIS A 107 6.75 7.11 -37.02
CA HIS A 107 7.68 7.17 -38.15
C HIS A 107 6.97 6.71 -39.42
N ARG A 108 6.73 7.64 -40.37
CA ARG A 108 6.41 7.30 -41.76
C ARG A 108 7.72 6.96 -42.49
N THR A 109 7.83 5.73 -42.98
CA THR A 109 8.86 5.32 -43.94
C THR A 109 8.30 5.48 -45.37
N PRO A 110 9.02 6.10 -46.31
CA PRO A 110 8.53 6.24 -47.68
C PRO A 110 8.86 5.01 -48.53
N GLY A 111 7.89 4.59 -49.33
CA GLY A 111 8.12 3.80 -50.55
C GLY A 111 7.76 2.32 -50.43
N LEU A 112 6.64 1.93 -51.04
CA LEU A 112 6.58 0.92 -52.11
C LEU A 112 5.21 1.05 -52.80
N ARG A 113 5.26 1.06 -54.14
CA ARG A 113 4.14 1.27 -55.06
C ARG A 113 3.27 0.02 -55.16
N GLY A 114 1.96 0.19 -55.29
CA GLY A 114 1.03 -0.88 -55.66
C GLY A 114 -0.43 -0.52 -55.38
N SER A 115 -1.04 0.33 -56.22
CA SER A 115 -2.50 0.49 -56.37
C SER A 115 -3.11 -0.82 -56.94
N PRO A 116 -4.43 -1.12 -56.81
CA PRO A 116 -5.54 -0.19 -57.03
C PRO A 116 -6.64 -0.17 -55.96
N LEU A 117 -7.13 1.05 -55.74
CA LEU A 117 -8.53 1.45 -55.59
C LEU A 117 -9.55 0.31 -55.38
N CYS A 118 -10.07 0.20 -54.15
CA CYS A 118 -11.43 -0.26 -53.92
C CYS A 118 -12.12 0.68 -52.93
N ARG A 119 -13.39 0.93 -53.24
CA ARG A 119 -14.20 2.07 -52.86
C ARG A 119 -14.59 2.04 -51.39
N HIS A 120 -14.81 3.24 -50.84
CA HIS A 120 -15.67 3.43 -49.68
C HIS A 120 -17.00 2.72 -49.89
N THR A 121 -17.28 1.73 -49.06
CA THR A 121 -18.64 1.39 -48.64
C THR A 121 -18.58 1.13 -47.15
N ASP A 122 -19.38 1.90 -46.43
CA ASP A 122 -19.62 1.77 -45.00
C ASP A 122 -20.03 0.34 -44.66
N ALA A 123 -19.16 -0.37 -43.96
CA ALA A 123 -19.47 -1.64 -43.33
C ALA A 123 -18.93 -1.57 -41.90
N VAL A 124 -19.84 -1.24 -40.98
CA VAL A 124 -19.66 -1.37 -39.54
C VAL A 124 -19.20 -2.80 -39.25
N SER A 125 -17.95 -2.96 -38.84
CA SER A 125 -17.45 -4.23 -38.29
C SER A 125 -17.65 -4.17 -36.76
N PRO A 126 -18.53 -4.98 -36.16
CA PRO A 126 -18.57 -5.12 -34.72
C PRO A 126 -17.39 -6.01 -34.29
N GLY A 127 -16.71 -5.62 -33.21
CA GLY A 127 -15.72 -6.49 -32.59
C GLY A 127 -14.28 -6.02 -32.77
N ARG A 128 -13.90 -5.07 -31.90
CA ARG A 128 -12.61 -5.01 -31.21
C ARG A 128 -12.79 -3.99 -30.10
N GLU A 129 -13.55 -4.38 -29.07
CA GLU A 129 -13.36 -3.74 -27.77
C GLU A 129 -11.88 -3.89 -27.44
N ARG A 130 -11.18 -2.76 -27.36
CA ARG A 130 -9.86 -2.76 -26.73
C ARG A 130 -10.09 -3.19 -25.30
N CYS A 131 -9.75 -4.44 -24.96
CA CYS A 131 -9.57 -4.86 -23.58
C CYS A 131 -8.43 -4.01 -23.01
N TYR A 132 -8.74 -2.81 -22.53
CA TYR A 132 -7.90 -2.20 -21.52
C TYR A 132 -8.02 -3.11 -20.31
N ALA A 133 -6.94 -3.79 -19.93
CA ALA A 133 -6.88 -4.50 -18.67
C ALA A 133 -7.38 -3.53 -17.60
N ARG A 134 -8.51 -3.86 -16.96
CA ARG A 134 -9.08 -2.99 -15.95
C ARG A 134 -8.15 -3.04 -14.75
N HIS A 135 -7.57 -1.91 -14.43
CA HIS A 135 -6.76 -1.73 -13.23
C HIS A 135 -7.65 -1.83 -11.99
N VAL A 136 -7.25 -2.63 -11.01
CA VAL A 136 -7.87 -2.61 -9.68
C VAL A 136 -7.36 -1.38 -8.97
N ARG A 137 -8.24 -0.41 -8.72
CA ARG A 137 -7.89 0.74 -7.88
C ARG A 137 -7.83 0.27 -6.43
N ILE A 138 -6.77 0.63 -5.73
CA ILE A 138 -6.60 0.37 -4.30
C ILE A 138 -6.53 1.71 -3.57
N ASP A 139 -7.51 1.97 -2.73
CA ASP A 139 -7.64 3.21 -1.97
C ASP A 139 -7.51 2.96 -0.46
N VAL A 140 -7.08 3.98 0.28
CA VAL A 140 -7.14 3.99 1.75
C VAL A 140 -8.02 5.13 2.19
N VAL A 141 -9.07 4.79 2.92
CA VAL A 141 -10.00 5.73 3.55
C VAL A 141 -9.57 5.90 5.00
N LEU A 142 -9.00 7.08 5.29
CA LEU A 142 -8.35 7.38 6.57
C LEU A 142 -9.33 7.55 7.75
N LEU A 143 -10.61 7.84 7.46
CA LEU A 143 -11.66 8.01 8.45
C LEU A 143 -12.99 7.48 7.92
N PRO A 144 -13.82 6.81 8.75
CA PRO A 144 -15.17 6.40 8.37
C PRO A 144 -16.05 7.55 7.86
N ALA A 145 -15.84 8.76 8.40
CA ALA A 145 -16.58 9.96 8.00
C ALA A 145 -16.14 10.56 6.65
N LEU A 146 -14.95 10.24 6.13
CA LEU A 146 -14.41 10.83 4.90
C LEU A 146 -14.85 10.11 3.61
N GLY A 147 -15.68 9.06 3.71
CA GLY A 147 -16.31 8.43 2.55
C GLY A 147 -17.70 9.02 2.30
N ASN A 148 -17.86 9.85 1.27
CA ASN A 148 -19.17 10.33 0.82
C ASN A 148 -19.86 9.35 -0.15
N GLU A 149 -19.12 8.39 -0.70
CA GLU A 149 -19.65 7.35 -1.58
C GLU A 149 -19.67 6.00 -0.85
N PRO A 150 -20.71 5.17 -1.03
CA PRO A 150 -20.68 3.79 -0.56
C PRO A 150 -19.47 3.05 -1.15
N PHE A 151 -18.82 2.22 -0.34
CA PHE A 151 -17.67 1.40 -0.75
C PHE A 151 -18.09 0.37 -1.80
N ALA A 152 -18.34 0.76 -3.05
CA ALA A 152 -18.99 -0.11 -4.05
C ALA A 152 -18.22 -1.42 -4.36
N GLY A 153 -16.93 -1.51 -4.01
CA GLY A 153 -16.07 -2.66 -4.25
C GLY A 153 -15.85 -3.57 -3.03
N VAL A 154 -14.63 -4.09 -2.93
CA VAL A 154 -14.16 -4.87 -1.79
C VAL A 154 -13.60 -3.93 -0.73
N CYS A 155 -14.08 -4.05 0.51
CA CYS A 155 -13.60 -3.27 1.64
C CYS A 155 -12.81 -4.16 2.61
N VAL A 156 -11.66 -3.68 3.07
CA VAL A 156 -10.90 -4.26 4.18
C VAL A 156 -10.91 -3.25 5.34
N VAL A 157 -11.67 -3.53 6.38
CA VAL A 157 -11.69 -2.69 7.59
C VAL A 157 -10.48 -3.02 8.45
N VAL A 158 -9.81 -1.99 8.94
CA VAL A 158 -8.61 -2.06 9.79
C VAL A 158 -8.84 -1.23 11.05
N ASP A 159 -8.82 -1.92 12.18
CA ASP A 159 -8.77 -1.38 13.55
C ASP A 159 -7.71 -2.21 14.27
N ALA A 160 -6.45 -1.81 14.12
CA ALA A 160 -5.28 -2.61 14.50
C ALA A 160 -5.22 -2.80 16.02
N LEU A 161 -5.63 -1.77 16.75
CA LEU A 161 -5.70 -1.70 18.20
C LEU A 161 -7.14 -1.32 18.59
N ARG A 162 -8.05 -2.27 18.80
CA ARG A 162 -7.83 -3.73 18.82
C ARG A 162 -8.85 -4.53 18.02
N ALA A 163 -9.93 -3.91 17.52
CA ALA A 163 -11.13 -4.65 17.14
C ALA A 163 -10.88 -5.70 16.05
N THR A 164 -10.16 -5.36 14.98
CA THR A 164 -9.90 -6.31 13.88
C THR A 164 -8.87 -7.37 14.24
N SER A 165 -7.90 -7.04 15.10
CA SER A 165 -6.97 -8.02 15.68
C SER A 165 -7.69 -9.01 16.61
N THR A 166 -8.65 -8.54 17.40
CA THR A 166 -9.55 -9.38 18.21
C THR A 166 -10.39 -10.28 17.33
N ILE A 167 -11.03 -9.75 16.29
CA ILE A 167 -11.86 -10.55 15.36
C ILE A 167 -11.03 -11.65 14.69
N ALA A 168 -9.82 -11.33 14.19
CA ALA A 168 -8.92 -12.32 13.60
C ALA A 168 -8.57 -13.42 14.61
N THR A 169 -8.29 -13.04 15.86
CA THR A 169 -7.99 -13.99 16.94
C THR A 169 -9.17 -14.88 17.28
N LEU A 170 -10.37 -14.32 17.47
CA LEU A 170 -11.59 -15.06 17.79
C LEU A 170 -11.89 -16.11 16.71
N ILE A 171 -11.88 -15.71 15.45
CA ILE A 171 -12.14 -16.61 14.32
C ILE A 171 -11.07 -17.70 14.23
N ALA A 172 -9.79 -17.35 14.39
CA ALA A 172 -8.70 -18.33 14.40
C ALA A 172 -8.77 -19.31 15.58
N ARG A 173 -9.42 -18.94 16.69
CA ARG A 173 -9.65 -19.79 17.87
C ARG A 173 -10.92 -20.64 17.76
N GLY A 174 -11.59 -20.63 16.61
CA GLY A 174 -12.74 -21.48 16.34
C GLY A 174 -14.09 -20.90 16.80
N VAL A 175 -14.16 -19.59 17.04
CA VAL A 175 -15.45 -18.91 17.23
C VAL A 175 -16.28 -19.05 15.95
N ALA A 176 -17.50 -19.57 16.07
CA ALA A 176 -18.37 -19.86 14.93
C ALA A 176 -18.88 -18.58 14.25
N GLU A 177 -19.15 -17.53 15.04
CA GLU A 177 -19.55 -16.21 14.53
C GLU A 177 -19.28 -15.11 15.56
N VAL A 178 -19.02 -13.91 15.04
CA VAL A 178 -18.90 -12.66 15.82
C VAL A 178 -19.98 -11.69 15.33
N VAL A 179 -21.01 -11.45 16.13
CA VAL A 179 -22.05 -10.46 15.85
C VAL A 179 -21.55 -9.09 16.33
N VAL A 180 -21.53 -8.09 15.45
CA VAL A 180 -21.04 -6.75 15.79
C VAL A 180 -22.20 -5.79 16.02
N THR A 181 -22.13 -5.02 17.10
CA THR A 181 -23.11 -3.99 17.45
C THR A 181 -22.45 -2.62 17.60
N ALA A 182 -23.22 -1.56 17.39
CA ALA A 182 -22.71 -0.18 17.40
C ALA A 182 -22.57 0.39 18.81
N THR A 183 -23.35 -0.12 19.78
CA THR A 183 -23.35 0.35 21.16
C THR A 183 -23.38 -0.80 22.18
N VAL A 184 -22.99 -0.48 23.41
CA VAL A 184 -23.09 -1.37 24.58
C VAL A 184 -24.53 -1.74 24.88
N ASP A 185 -25.46 -0.78 24.80
CA ASP A 185 -26.88 -1.03 25.05
C ASP A 185 -27.49 -1.97 24.00
N GLU A 186 -27.14 -1.79 22.73
CA GLU A 186 -27.55 -2.71 21.66
C GLU A 186 -26.99 -4.12 21.90
N ALA A 187 -25.73 -4.23 22.31
CA ALA A 187 -25.10 -5.51 22.63
C ALA A 187 -25.82 -6.24 23.79
N ARG A 188 -26.17 -5.49 24.84
CA ARG A 188 -26.89 -6.00 26.02
C ARG A 188 -28.30 -6.45 25.65
N ALA A 189 -29.04 -5.63 24.92
CA ALA A 189 -30.40 -5.97 24.46
C ALA A 189 -30.36 -7.23 23.57
N LEU A 190 -29.43 -7.28 22.62
CA LEU A 190 -29.29 -8.42 21.72
C LEU A 190 -28.97 -9.72 22.47
N LYS A 191 -28.08 -9.68 23.48
CA LYS A 191 -27.81 -10.83 24.34
C LYS A 191 -29.05 -11.25 25.12
N ALA A 192 -29.74 -10.31 25.76
CA ALA A 192 -30.88 -10.63 26.62
C ALA A 192 -32.07 -11.21 25.83
N GLU A 193 -32.36 -10.65 24.65
CA GLU A 193 -33.59 -10.94 23.92
C GLU A 193 -33.44 -12.08 22.92
N ARG A 194 -32.27 -12.19 22.27
CA ARG A 194 -32.12 -13.02 21.06
C ARG A 194 -30.97 -14.00 21.13
N LEU A 195 -29.87 -13.63 21.78
CA LEU A 195 -28.60 -14.37 21.77
C LEU A 195 -28.06 -14.66 23.19
N PRO A 196 -28.83 -15.29 24.09
CA PRO A 196 -28.45 -15.45 25.50
C PRO A 196 -27.23 -16.36 25.71
N ALA A 197 -26.90 -17.23 24.75
CA ALA A 197 -25.75 -18.13 24.81
C ALA A 197 -24.45 -17.51 24.27
N HIS A 198 -24.51 -16.33 23.64
CA HIS A 198 -23.32 -15.66 23.11
C HIS A 198 -22.53 -15.00 24.24
N LEU A 199 -21.20 -15.07 24.13
CA LEU A 199 -20.31 -14.26 24.96
C LEU A 199 -20.48 -12.79 24.60
N LEU A 200 -20.63 -11.93 25.60
CA LEU A 200 -20.71 -10.49 25.44
C LEU A 200 -19.32 -9.91 25.67
N CYS A 201 -18.69 -9.48 24.60
CA CYS A 201 -17.32 -8.99 24.60
C CYS A 201 -17.27 -7.56 24.06
N GLY A 202 -16.27 -6.79 24.46
CA GLY A 202 -16.14 -5.43 23.95
C GLY A 202 -15.36 -4.50 24.86
N GLU A 203 -15.37 -3.23 24.46
CA GLU A 203 -14.75 -2.18 25.24
C GLU A 203 -15.50 -0.86 25.12
N GLU A 204 -15.40 -0.05 26.18
CA GLU A 204 -15.66 1.38 26.17
C GLU A 204 -14.48 2.07 26.87
N GLY A 205 -13.82 3.00 26.19
CA GLY A 205 -12.62 3.66 26.73
C GLY A 205 -11.44 2.71 26.97
N GLY A 206 -11.37 1.58 26.26
CA GLY A 206 -10.32 0.57 26.36
C GLY A 206 -10.58 -0.55 27.37
N LEU A 207 -11.62 -0.45 28.20
CA LEU A 207 -11.93 -1.41 29.26
C LEU A 207 -13.26 -2.12 29.01
N PRO A 208 -13.44 -3.37 29.50
CA PRO A 208 -14.72 -4.07 29.41
C PRO A 208 -15.82 -3.30 30.14
N PRO A 209 -16.99 -3.07 29.51
CA PRO A 209 -18.16 -2.57 30.21
C PRO A 209 -18.61 -3.53 31.32
N GLU A 210 -19.29 -3.01 32.34
CA GLU A 210 -19.81 -3.83 33.44
C GLU A 210 -20.69 -4.98 32.91
N GLY A 211 -20.53 -6.18 33.48
CA GLY A 211 -21.32 -7.36 33.13
C GLY A 211 -20.97 -8.00 31.77
N PHE A 212 -19.92 -7.52 31.09
CA PHE A 212 -19.37 -8.21 29.93
C PHE A 212 -18.55 -9.42 30.35
N ASP A 213 -18.57 -10.47 29.54
CA ASP A 213 -17.81 -11.69 29.78
C ASP A 213 -16.30 -11.44 29.59
N TYR A 214 -15.93 -10.63 28.59
CA TYR A 214 -14.53 -10.30 28.28
C TYR A 214 -14.38 -8.87 27.71
N GLY A 215 -13.15 -8.38 27.72
CA GLY A 215 -12.77 -7.14 27.06
C GLY A 215 -12.61 -7.27 25.53
N ASN A 216 -11.79 -6.38 24.97
CA ASN A 216 -11.37 -6.39 23.56
C ASN A 216 -9.87 -6.73 23.42
N SER A 217 -9.36 -7.66 24.23
CA SER A 217 -7.94 -8.06 24.23
C SER A 217 -7.69 -9.30 23.36
N PRO A 218 -7.03 -9.18 22.20
CA PRO A 218 -6.64 -10.35 21.41
C PRO A 218 -5.61 -11.22 22.15
N ALA A 219 -4.75 -10.63 22.99
CA ALA A 219 -3.81 -11.40 23.81
C ALA A 219 -4.56 -12.33 24.78
N GLU A 220 -5.61 -11.84 25.45
CA GLU A 220 -6.46 -12.64 26.33
C GLU A 220 -7.18 -13.75 25.56
N PHE A 221 -7.88 -13.42 24.47
CA PHE A 221 -8.61 -14.42 23.67
C PHE A 221 -7.69 -15.49 23.07
N SER A 222 -6.42 -15.18 22.84
CA SER A 222 -5.44 -16.16 22.35
C SER A 222 -5.16 -17.29 23.35
N GLN A 223 -5.48 -17.11 24.63
CA GLN A 223 -5.25 -18.12 25.67
C GLN A 223 -6.50 -18.93 26.01
N LEU A 224 -7.64 -18.62 25.39
CA LEU A 224 -8.92 -19.27 25.68
C LEU A 224 -9.23 -20.37 24.66
N ASP A 225 -9.96 -21.40 25.10
CA ASP A 225 -10.62 -22.35 24.20
C ASP A 225 -12.00 -21.79 23.82
N LEU A 226 -12.10 -21.33 22.57
CA LEU A 226 -13.29 -20.66 22.04
C LEU A 226 -13.97 -21.47 20.94
N ARG A 227 -13.63 -22.75 20.80
CA ARG A 227 -14.25 -23.63 19.81
C ARG A 227 -15.76 -23.67 19.98
N ASP A 228 -16.45 -23.47 18.86
CA ASP A 228 -17.91 -23.47 18.75
C ASP A 228 -18.62 -22.40 19.60
N ARG A 229 -17.87 -21.49 20.24
CA ARG A 229 -18.43 -20.34 20.93
C ARG A 229 -18.91 -19.32 19.90
N ARG A 230 -19.81 -18.45 20.35
CA ARG A 230 -20.35 -17.34 19.58
C ARG A 230 -20.18 -16.08 20.40
N VAL A 231 -19.87 -14.98 19.73
CA VAL A 231 -19.51 -13.72 20.40
C VAL A 231 -20.41 -12.60 19.87
N ILE A 232 -20.86 -11.73 20.78
CA ILE A 232 -21.32 -10.39 20.47
C ILE A 232 -20.15 -9.47 20.81
N LEU A 233 -19.71 -8.65 19.86
CA LEU A 233 -18.60 -7.71 20.02
C LEU A 233 -19.09 -6.28 19.80
N THR A 234 -18.85 -5.40 20.77
CA THR A 234 -19.04 -3.95 20.63
C THR A 234 -17.76 -3.21 20.96
N THR A 235 -17.43 -2.19 20.17
CA THR A 235 -16.23 -1.38 20.37
C THR A 235 -16.53 0.06 19.99
N SER A 236 -15.74 0.99 20.48
CA SER A 236 -15.90 2.42 20.25
C SER A 236 -15.72 2.80 18.78
N ASN A 237 -14.77 2.17 18.08
CA ASN A 237 -14.35 2.53 16.72
C ASN A 237 -14.64 1.42 15.69
N GLY A 238 -14.07 0.23 15.86
CA GLY A 238 -14.09 -0.83 14.85
C GLY A 238 -15.47 -1.29 14.42
N THR A 239 -16.42 -1.47 15.35
CA THR A 239 -17.79 -1.87 15.00
C THR A 239 -18.55 -0.78 14.25
N ARG A 240 -18.24 0.51 14.49
CA ARG A 240 -18.77 1.63 13.69
C ARG A 240 -18.20 1.64 12.29
N ALA A 241 -16.89 1.39 12.14
CA ALA A 241 -16.25 1.29 10.84
C ALA A 241 -16.81 0.11 10.02
N LEU A 242 -17.04 -1.04 10.67
CA LEU A 242 -17.70 -2.20 10.07
C LEU A 242 -19.14 -1.88 9.64
N ALA A 243 -19.92 -1.22 10.49
CA ALA A 243 -21.27 -0.79 10.13
C ALA A 243 -21.27 0.17 8.93
N ARG A 244 -20.31 1.09 8.86
CA ARG A 244 -20.15 2.02 7.74
C ARG A 244 -19.73 1.32 6.44
N ALA A 245 -18.94 0.26 6.54
CA ALA A 245 -18.50 -0.56 5.43
C ALA A 245 -19.54 -1.60 4.97
N ALA A 246 -20.60 -1.84 5.74
CA ALA A 246 -21.54 -2.95 5.52
C ALA A 246 -22.32 -2.90 4.20
N ASP A 247 -22.32 -1.76 3.51
CA ASP A 247 -22.92 -1.61 2.18
C ASP A 247 -21.94 -1.88 1.03
N ALA A 248 -20.70 -2.27 1.35
CA ALA A 248 -19.75 -2.72 0.34
C ALA A 248 -20.14 -4.05 -0.29
N SER A 249 -19.65 -4.33 -1.50
CA SER A 249 -19.90 -5.62 -2.16
C SER A 249 -19.36 -6.79 -1.34
N LEU A 250 -18.19 -6.60 -0.72
CA LEU A 250 -17.57 -7.54 0.21
C LEU A 250 -16.84 -6.76 1.29
N VAL A 251 -16.89 -7.24 2.53
CA VAL A 251 -16.19 -6.62 3.66
C VAL A 251 -15.40 -7.68 4.39
N PHE A 252 -14.09 -7.46 4.51
CA PHE A 252 -13.16 -8.28 5.28
C PHE A 252 -12.57 -7.45 6.42
N THR A 253 -12.02 -8.13 7.43
CA THR A 253 -11.20 -7.47 8.47
C THR A 253 -9.72 -7.79 8.27
N GLY A 254 -8.88 -6.76 8.30
CA GLY A 254 -7.43 -6.87 8.21
C GLY A 254 -6.74 -6.33 9.45
N SER A 255 -5.72 -7.04 9.90
CA SER A 255 -4.80 -6.64 10.97
C SER A 255 -3.39 -7.13 10.61
N LEU A 256 -2.37 -6.80 11.41
CA LEU A 256 -1.04 -7.39 11.22
C LEU A 256 -1.05 -8.92 11.42
N LEU A 257 -1.92 -9.43 12.28
CA LEU A 257 -2.03 -10.86 12.59
C LEU A 257 -2.45 -11.71 11.39
N ASN A 258 -3.15 -11.13 10.42
CA ASN A 258 -3.71 -11.83 9.25
C ASN A 258 -3.55 -11.07 7.93
N ARG A 259 -2.60 -10.11 7.85
CA ARG A 259 -2.47 -9.17 6.73
C ARG A 259 -2.32 -9.86 5.37
N THR A 260 -1.58 -10.98 5.29
CA THR A 260 -1.34 -11.70 4.02
C THR A 260 -2.61 -12.35 3.52
N THR A 261 -3.32 -13.06 4.40
CA THR A 261 -4.59 -13.71 4.04
C THR A 261 -5.64 -12.68 3.68
N ALA A 262 -5.79 -11.62 4.47
CA ALA A 262 -6.72 -10.53 4.17
C ALA A 262 -6.40 -9.87 2.82
N ALA A 263 -5.11 -9.61 2.53
CA ALA A 263 -4.67 -9.04 1.27
C ALA A 263 -5.02 -9.91 0.07
N HIS A 264 -4.62 -11.19 0.11
CA HIS A 264 -4.79 -12.10 -1.03
C HIS A 264 -6.27 -12.41 -1.30
N VAL A 265 -7.07 -12.64 -0.25
CA VAL A 265 -8.51 -12.90 -0.40
C VAL A 265 -9.23 -11.68 -0.94
N ALA A 266 -8.97 -10.49 -0.39
CA ALA A 266 -9.61 -9.26 -0.86
C ALA A 266 -9.24 -8.94 -2.31
N LEU A 267 -7.94 -9.02 -2.66
CA LEU A 267 -7.49 -8.76 -4.03
C LEU A 267 -8.01 -9.81 -5.01
N GLY A 268 -7.99 -11.10 -4.64
CA GLY A 268 -8.52 -12.18 -5.47
C GLY A 268 -10.00 -12.00 -5.78
N GLU A 269 -10.82 -11.64 -4.78
CA GLU A 269 -12.23 -11.34 -4.99
C GLU A 269 -12.45 -10.08 -5.83
N ALA A 270 -11.62 -9.05 -5.65
CA ALA A 270 -11.67 -7.83 -6.46
C ALA A 270 -11.37 -8.11 -7.94
N LEU A 271 -10.29 -8.85 -8.23
CA LEU A 271 -9.92 -9.25 -9.58
C LEU A 271 -11.01 -10.11 -10.23
N ARG A 272 -11.50 -11.13 -9.52
CA ARG A 272 -12.52 -12.07 -10.01
C ARG A 272 -13.84 -11.38 -10.37
N ARG A 273 -14.18 -10.31 -9.66
CA ARG A 273 -15.46 -9.58 -9.84
C ARG A 273 -15.31 -8.30 -10.66
N GLY A 274 -14.09 -7.90 -11.00
CA GLY A 274 -13.81 -6.58 -11.54
C GLY A 274 -14.30 -5.49 -10.58
N LEU A 275 -13.82 -5.51 -9.34
CA LEU A 275 -14.11 -4.50 -8.33
C LEU A 275 -12.82 -3.80 -7.90
N ASP A 276 -12.96 -2.60 -7.34
CA ASP A 276 -11.87 -1.90 -6.69
C ASP A 276 -11.76 -2.33 -5.21
N VAL A 277 -10.62 -2.04 -4.59
CA VAL A 277 -10.35 -2.32 -3.18
C VAL A 277 -10.26 -1.02 -2.40
N ALA A 278 -10.93 -0.94 -1.27
CA ALA A 278 -10.77 0.12 -0.29
C ALA A 278 -10.33 -0.47 1.04
N LEU A 279 -9.29 0.09 1.65
CA LEU A 279 -8.93 -0.20 3.03
C LEU A 279 -9.45 0.92 3.91
N LEU A 280 -10.33 0.59 4.84
CA LEU A 280 -10.97 1.55 5.73
C LEU A 280 -10.31 1.51 7.11
N CYS A 281 -9.66 2.61 7.49
CA CYS A 281 -9.20 2.81 8.86
C CYS A 281 -10.41 3.07 9.76
N ALA A 282 -10.48 2.41 10.92
CA ALA A 282 -11.51 2.68 11.90
C ALA A 282 -11.30 4.05 12.57
N GLY A 283 -10.04 4.46 12.72
CA GLY A 283 -9.68 5.73 13.32
C GLY A 283 -9.81 5.71 14.84
N THR A 284 -9.62 6.86 15.44
CA THR A 284 -9.77 7.10 16.89
C THR A 284 -10.89 8.11 17.15
N ASP A 285 -11.22 8.33 18.43
CA ASP A 285 -12.29 9.24 18.85
C ASP A 285 -13.63 8.98 18.11
N TYR A 286 -14.13 7.75 18.21
CA TYR A 286 -15.37 7.31 17.57
C TYR A 286 -15.33 7.46 16.03
N GLY A 287 -14.16 7.23 15.43
CA GLY A 287 -13.93 7.33 13.99
C GLY A 287 -13.85 8.75 13.44
N ARG A 288 -13.60 9.75 14.29
CA ARG A 288 -13.47 11.16 13.89
C ARG A 288 -12.02 11.61 13.73
N ALA A 289 -11.08 10.91 14.35
CA ALA A 289 -9.67 11.27 14.35
C ALA A 289 -8.81 10.21 13.67
N PHE A 290 -7.74 10.69 13.03
CA PHE A 290 -6.79 9.84 12.31
C PHE A 290 -6.15 8.82 13.25
N SER A 291 -5.96 7.59 12.77
CA SER A 291 -5.21 6.54 13.47
C SER A 291 -3.90 6.27 12.73
N LEU A 292 -2.78 6.44 13.43
CA LEU A 292 -1.44 6.21 12.89
C LEU A 292 -1.24 4.73 12.57
N GLU A 293 -1.60 3.89 13.53
CA GLU A 293 -1.51 2.45 13.48
C GLU A 293 -2.44 1.86 12.40
N ASP A 294 -3.70 2.27 12.31
CA ASP A 294 -4.62 1.74 11.29
C ASP A 294 -4.13 2.08 9.88
N THR A 295 -3.67 3.32 9.67
CA THR A 295 -3.16 3.78 8.38
C THR A 295 -1.91 2.99 7.98
N ALA A 296 -0.97 2.81 8.91
CA ALA A 296 0.23 2.02 8.65
C ALA A 296 -0.09 0.54 8.43
N VAL A 297 -1.06 -0.04 9.15
CA VAL A 297 -1.49 -1.43 8.94
C VAL A 297 -2.22 -1.61 7.61
N CYS A 298 -2.98 -0.62 7.13
CA CYS A 298 -3.48 -0.62 5.75
C CYS A 298 -2.31 -0.69 4.76
N GLY A 299 -1.22 0.06 4.99
CA GLY A 299 0.01 -0.03 4.23
C GLY A 299 0.64 -1.43 4.25
N ALA A 300 0.61 -2.11 5.40
CA ALA A 300 1.09 -3.49 5.55
C ALA A 300 0.26 -4.52 4.75
N VAL A 301 -1.06 -4.33 4.69
CA VAL A 301 -1.97 -5.14 3.86
C VAL A 301 -1.70 -4.87 2.37
N ILE A 302 -1.55 -3.61 1.97
CA ILE A 302 -1.19 -3.22 0.59
C ILE A 302 0.15 -3.83 0.17
N GLU A 303 1.16 -3.85 1.06
CA GLU A 303 2.44 -4.50 0.79
C GLU A 303 2.25 -5.95 0.34
N ARG A 304 1.34 -6.69 0.99
CA ARG A 304 1.05 -8.08 0.64
C ARG A 304 0.22 -8.22 -0.64
N MET A 305 -0.70 -7.29 -0.91
CA MET A 305 -1.40 -7.23 -2.20
C MET A 305 -0.42 -7.05 -3.36
N VAL A 306 0.55 -6.15 -3.20
CA VAL A 306 1.58 -5.85 -4.22
C VAL A 306 2.57 -7.01 -4.38
N ALA A 307 3.00 -7.63 -3.28
CA ALA A 307 3.97 -8.72 -3.31
C ALA A 307 3.38 -10.04 -3.82
N GLY A 308 2.11 -10.32 -3.54
CA GLY A 308 1.42 -11.55 -3.95
C GLY A 308 0.83 -11.52 -5.36
N HIS A 309 0.90 -10.39 -6.05
CA HIS A 309 0.38 -10.26 -7.41
C HIS A 309 1.47 -10.63 -8.43
N GLU A 310 1.29 -11.77 -9.10
CA GLU A 310 2.21 -12.25 -10.16
C GLU A 310 2.02 -11.52 -11.51
N GLY A 311 0.97 -10.70 -11.62
CA GLY A 311 0.72 -9.87 -12.80
C GLY A 311 1.57 -8.59 -12.84
N PRO A 312 1.57 -7.86 -13.95
CA PRO A 312 2.28 -6.59 -14.04
C PRO A 312 1.76 -5.61 -12.99
N LEU A 313 2.65 -4.94 -12.24
CA LEU A 313 2.27 -3.87 -11.28
C LEU A 313 1.39 -2.78 -11.88
N THR A 314 1.37 -2.66 -13.21
CA THR A 314 0.45 -1.77 -13.91
C THR A 314 -1.00 -2.09 -13.56
N GLU A 315 -1.38 -3.35 -13.31
CA GLU A 315 -2.73 -3.84 -12.97
C GLU A 315 -3.28 -3.31 -11.63
N LEU A 316 -2.43 -2.83 -10.72
CA LEU A 316 -2.83 -2.26 -9.43
C LEU A 316 -2.60 -0.74 -9.40
N ALA A 317 -3.67 0.03 -9.31
CA ALA A 317 -3.60 1.48 -9.24
C ALA A 317 -3.75 1.96 -7.79
N LEU A 318 -2.61 2.15 -7.09
CA LEU A 318 -2.59 2.76 -5.76
C LEU A 318 -2.93 4.26 -5.85
N THR A 319 -3.86 4.71 -5.02
CA THR A 319 -4.14 6.13 -4.83
C THR A 319 -3.06 6.82 -3.99
N ASP A 320 -3.12 8.15 -3.90
CA ASP A 320 -2.18 8.91 -3.07
C ASP A 320 -2.26 8.52 -1.58
N SER A 321 -3.47 8.28 -1.06
CA SER A 321 -3.68 7.80 0.31
C SER A 321 -3.14 6.37 0.49
N ALA A 322 -3.35 5.48 -0.49
CA ALA A 322 -2.78 4.14 -0.46
C ALA A 322 -1.25 4.14 -0.53
N MET A 323 -0.66 4.98 -1.37
CA MET A 323 0.78 5.17 -1.44
C MET A 323 1.32 5.77 -0.14
N ALA A 324 0.64 6.74 0.46
CA ALA A 324 1.03 7.33 1.74
C ALA A 324 1.03 6.28 2.86
N ALA A 325 -0.03 5.47 2.98
CA ALA A 325 -0.13 4.37 3.92
C ALA A 325 0.99 3.32 3.70
N TYR A 326 1.22 2.91 2.46
CA TYR A 326 2.29 1.99 2.09
C TYR A 326 3.69 2.52 2.48
N ARG A 327 3.94 3.82 2.28
CA ARG A 327 5.21 4.45 2.67
C ARG A 327 5.35 4.59 4.18
N LEU A 328 4.27 4.93 4.88
CA LEU A 328 4.23 5.00 6.33
C LEU A 328 4.55 3.64 6.97
N TRP A 329 3.94 2.56 6.48
CA TRP A 329 4.30 1.20 6.92
C TRP A 329 5.81 0.93 6.82
N ARG A 330 6.39 1.27 5.66
CA ARG A 330 7.80 1.01 5.37
C ARG A 330 8.79 1.96 6.06
N SER A 331 8.33 3.05 6.67
CA SER A 331 9.21 3.93 7.46
C SER A 331 9.49 3.40 8.85
N TYR A 332 8.66 2.46 9.33
CA TYR A 332 8.84 1.83 10.64
C TYR A 332 9.72 0.58 10.53
N THR A 333 10.73 0.49 11.41
CA THR A 333 11.63 -0.67 11.48
C THR A 333 11.04 -1.85 12.24
N SER A 334 10.01 -1.62 13.06
CA SER A 334 9.34 -2.63 13.85
C SER A 334 7.84 -2.32 13.98
N PRO A 335 6.95 -3.31 13.80
CA PRO A 335 5.53 -3.13 14.05
C PRO A 335 5.25 -2.70 15.50
N ARG A 336 6.00 -3.23 16.46
CA ARG A 336 5.83 -2.90 17.87
C ARG A 336 6.18 -1.44 18.19
N LEU A 337 7.15 -0.88 17.48
CA LEU A 337 7.50 0.55 17.58
C LEU A 337 6.35 1.41 17.06
N LEU A 338 5.85 1.11 15.85
CA LEU A 338 4.68 1.77 15.26
C LEU A 338 3.48 1.80 16.23
N LEU A 339 3.11 0.63 16.78
CA LEU A 339 1.98 0.54 17.70
C LEU A 339 2.25 1.33 18.99
N GLY A 340 3.48 1.31 19.51
CA GLY A 340 3.86 2.03 20.73
C GLY A 340 3.96 3.56 20.57
N GLU A 341 4.24 4.07 19.37
CA GLU A 341 4.27 5.51 19.09
C GLU A 341 2.88 6.11 18.89
N SER A 342 1.91 5.30 18.48
CA SER A 342 0.54 5.77 18.28
C SER A 342 -0.11 6.30 19.56
N THR A 343 -0.95 7.33 19.42
CA THR A 343 -1.73 7.89 20.54
C THR A 343 -2.58 6.81 21.22
N HIS A 344 -3.23 5.94 20.44
CA HIS A 344 -4.08 4.89 20.98
C HIS A 344 -3.27 3.78 21.67
N GLY A 345 -2.14 3.36 21.09
CA GLY A 345 -1.24 2.41 21.73
C GLY A 345 -0.64 2.93 23.04
N GLN A 346 -0.26 4.20 23.10
CA GLN A 346 0.17 4.84 24.36
C GLN A 346 -0.95 4.86 25.41
N ALA A 347 -2.19 5.12 24.99
CA ALA A 347 -3.34 5.08 25.90
C ALA A 347 -3.57 3.66 26.46
N LEU A 348 -3.54 2.62 25.62
CA LEU A 348 -3.64 1.22 26.05
C LEU A 348 -2.51 0.84 27.01
N ALA A 349 -1.28 1.27 26.74
CA ALA A 349 -0.16 1.02 27.65
C ALA A 349 -0.37 1.65 29.04
N ARG A 350 -0.93 2.87 29.12
CA ARG A 350 -1.29 3.52 30.39
C ARG A 350 -2.41 2.81 31.14
N LEU A 351 -3.29 2.11 30.42
CA LEU A 351 -4.33 1.25 30.99
C LEU A 351 -3.81 -0.13 31.44
N GLY A 352 -2.50 -0.39 31.35
CA GLY A 352 -1.91 -1.69 31.69
C GLY A 352 -2.09 -2.76 30.61
N LEU A 353 -2.53 -2.39 29.41
CA LEU A 353 -2.83 -3.29 28.29
C LEU A 353 -1.67 -3.38 27.29
N ALA A 354 -0.42 -3.17 27.75
CA ALA A 354 0.77 -3.19 26.88
C ALA A 354 1.00 -4.54 26.19
N ALA A 355 0.55 -5.65 26.80
CA ALA A 355 0.63 -6.98 26.21
C ALA A 355 -0.15 -7.09 24.89
N ASP A 356 -1.23 -6.31 24.72
CA ASP A 356 -1.96 -6.27 23.44
C ASP A 356 -1.14 -5.62 22.33
N LEU A 357 -0.26 -4.66 22.64
CA LEU A 357 0.62 -4.06 21.64
C LEU A 357 1.65 -5.08 21.15
N ASP A 358 2.22 -5.87 22.07
CA ASP A 358 3.16 -6.93 21.72
C ASP A 358 2.45 -8.01 20.89
N PHE A 359 1.23 -8.38 21.29
CA PHE A 359 0.44 -9.38 20.59
C PHE A 359 0.07 -8.91 19.17
N CYS A 360 -0.53 -7.72 19.04
CA CYS A 360 -0.95 -7.14 17.76
C CYS A 360 0.23 -6.80 16.82
N ALA A 361 1.45 -6.68 17.33
CA ALA A 361 2.64 -6.44 16.51
C ALA A 361 3.11 -7.69 15.73
N GLN A 362 2.60 -8.87 16.07
CA GLN A 362 2.92 -10.10 15.36
C GLN A 362 2.39 -10.08 13.92
N LEU A 363 3.11 -10.74 13.02
CA LEU A 363 2.83 -10.73 11.60
C LEU A 363 2.33 -12.09 11.15
N ASP A 364 1.16 -12.13 10.52
CA ASP A 364 0.65 -13.30 9.80
C ASP A 364 0.54 -14.60 10.64
N VAL A 365 0.29 -14.48 11.94
CA VAL A 365 0.11 -15.63 12.84
C VAL A 365 -1.20 -16.38 12.61
N TYR A 366 -2.19 -15.74 11.96
CA TYR A 366 -3.48 -16.34 11.67
C TYR A 366 -3.80 -16.35 10.17
N PRO A 367 -3.94 -17.55 9.55
CA PRO A 367 -4.27 -17.68 8.13
C PRO A 367 -5.79 -17.56 7.88
N VAL A 368 -6.43 -16.52 8.43
CA VAL A 368 -7.89 -16.30 8.31
C VAL A 368 -8.19 -14.95 7.67
N ALA A 369 -9.23 -14.89 6.84
CA ALA A 369 -9.80 -13.62 6.35
C ALA A 369 -11.25 -13.51 6.81
N PRO A 370 -11.51 -13.01 8.04
CA PRO A 370 -12.86 -12.87 8.54
C PRO A 370 -13.68 -11.96 7.63
N ARG A 371 -14.89 -12.39 7.31
CA ARG A 371 -15.80 -11.69 6.39
C ARG A 371 -17.07 -11.27 7.10
N LEU A 372 -17.49 -10.04 6.89
CA LEU A 372 -18.77 -9.52 7.36
C LEU A 372 -19.89 -9.96 6.43
N HIS A 373 -21.00 -10.37 7.02
CA HIS A 373 -22.25 -10.71 6.36
C HIS A 373 -23.37 -9.89 7.00
N ARG A 374 -24.28 -9.37 6.18
CA ARG A 374 -25.53 -8.76 6.65
C ARG A 374 -26.59 -9.84 6.72
N GLY A 375 -27.11 -10.10 7.92
CA GLY A 375 -28.24 -10.98 8.17
C GLY A 375 -29.54 -10.40 7.62
N ALA A 376 -30.54 -11.27 7.41
CA ALA A 376 -31.86 -10.86 6.92
C ALA A 376 -32.60 -9.91 7.89
N ASP A 377 -32.24 -9.97 9.16
CA ASP A 377 -32.72 -9.10 10.25
C ASP A 377 -31.91 -7.81 10.39
N GLY A 378 -30.98 -7.55 9.47
CA GLY A 378 -30.07 -6.40 9.52
C GLY A 378 -28.85 -6.58 10.40
N SER A 379 -28.72 -7.71 11.12
CA SER A 379 -27.56 -7.99 11.97
C SER A 379 -26.28 -8.06 11.16
N LEU A 380 -25.18 -7.63 11.76
CA LEU A 380 -23.86 -7.66 11.15
C LEU A 380 -23.06 -8.79 11.78
N VAL A 381 -22.74 -9.82 10.99
CA VAL A 381 -22.17 -11.07 11.49
C VAL A 381 -20.88 -11.39 10.75
N ILE A 382 -19.80 -11.59 11.48
CA ILE A 382 -18.50 -11.98 10.95
C ILE A 382 -18.30 -13.48 11.10
N ARG A 383 -17.81 -14.12 10.03
CA ARG A 383 -17.48 -15.56 9.99
C ARG A 383 -16.15 -15.79 9.28
N ALA A 384 -15.60 -16.99 9.43
CA ALA A 384 -14.49 -17.45 8.59
C ALA A 384 -14.92 -17.52 7.11
N THR A 385 -13.96 -17.31 6.20
CA THR A 385 -14.16 -17.35 4.75
C THR A 385 -14.16 -18.76 4.18
#